data_AF-A0A1M3EBD2-F1
#
_entry.id   AF-A0A1M3EBD2-F1
#
_cell.length_a   1.000
_cell.length_b   1.000
_cell.length_c   1.000
_cell.angle_alpha   90.00
_cell.angle_beta   90.00
_cell.angle_gamma   90.00
#
_symmetry.space_group_name_H-M   'P 1'
#
loop_
_entity.id
_entity.type
_entity.pdbx_description
1 polymer ?
#
loop_
_entity_poly.entity_id
_entity_poly.type
_entity_poly.pdbx_seq_one_letter_code
_entity_poly.pdbx_strand_id
1 'polypeptide(L)'
;MTQTRINRPEDIDRINTFYARLKDFDNHTLVDAYNTEKRVVGVHAQTLYLIAMNEAFLDRFGKSPVSINEEQQVSISGPIYYIDHLQTFDWFNKN
;
A
#
# COMPACT_ATOMS: atom_id res chain seq x y z
N MET A 1 1.45 -7.53 -26.95
CA MET A 1 0.05 -7.47 -26.49
C MET A 1 -0.06 -6.26 -25.61
N THR A 2 -0.73 -5.21 -26.07
CA THR A 2 -0.95 -4.00 -25.28
C THR A 2 -2.00 -4.35 -24.24
N GLN A 3 -1.62 -4.51 -22.97
CA GLN A 3 -2.59 -4.61 -21.90
C GLN A 3 -3.33 -3.27 -21.86
N THR A 4 -4.53 -3.27 -22.45
CA THR A 4 -5.46 -2.15 -22.35
C THR A 4 -5.75 -1.96 -20.87
N ARG A 5 -5.28 -0.85 -20.30
CA ARG A 5 -5.70 -0.36 -18.98
C ARG A 5 -7.22 -0.43 -18.93
N ILE A 6 -7.76 -1.35 -18.13
CA ILE A 6 -9.15 -1.26 -17.75
C ILE A 6 -9.18 -0.43 -16.47
N ASN A 7 -8.92 0.88 -16.59
CA ASN A 7 -9.20 1.83 -15.51
C ASN A 7 -10.72 1.98 -15.45
N ARG A 8 -11.40 1.06 -14.77
CA ARG A 8 -12.83 1.20 -14.59
C ARG A 8 -13.07 2.32 -13.57
N PRO A 9 -14.06 3.21 -13.78
CA PRO A 9 -14.40 4.23 -12.80
C PRO A 9 -14.57 3.66 -11.38
N GLU A 10 -15.16 2.47 -11.25
CA GLU A 10 -15.33 1.78 -9.98
C GLU A 10 -14.00 1.39 -9.28
N ASP A 11 -12.93 1.18 -10.04
CA ASP A 11 -11.62 0.85 -9.48
C ASP A 11 -11.00 2.09 -8.81
N ILE A 12 -11.17 3.26 -9.43
CA ILE A 12 -10.73 4.55 -8.88
C ILE A 12 -11.51 4.86 -7.61
N ASP A 13 -12.82 4.69 -7.62
CA ASP A 13 -13.66 4.90 -6.44
C ASP A 13 -13.26 3.96 -5.29
N ARG A 14 -12.89 2.72 -5.63
CA ARG A 14 -12.45 1.74 -4.63
C ARG A 14 -11.08 2.07 -4.06
N ILE A 15 -10.12 2.49 -4.88
CA ILE A 15 -8.80 2.99 -4.43
C ILE A 15 -9.01 4.18 -3.50
N ASN A 16 -9.80 5.18 -3.90
CA ASN A 16 -10.08 6.36 -3.09
C ASN A 16 -10.71 6.01 -1.74
N THR A 17 -11.63 5.03 -1.73
CA THR A 17 -12.25 4.54 -0.49
C THR A 17 -11.22 3.90 0.44
N PHE A 18 -10.32 3.07 -0.11
CA PHE A 18 -9.25 2.47 0.68
C PHE A 18 -8.26 3.50 1.18
N TYR A 19 -7.85 4.44 0.32
CA TYR A 19 -6.90 5.49 0.67
C TYR A 19 -7.46 6.39 1.78
N ALA A 20 -8.73 6.82 1.69
CA ALA A 20 -9.37 7.62 2.74
C ALA A 20 -9.33 6.90 4.10
N ARG A 21 -9.66 5.61 4.12
CA ARG A 21 -9.59 4.80 5.34
C ARG A 21 -8.15 4.67 5.88
N LEU A 22 -7.18 4.43 5.00
CA LEU A 22 -5.78 4.26 5.39
C LEU A 22 -5.16 5.58 5.88
N LYS A 23 -5.59 6.70 5.33
CA LYS A 23 -5.15 8.04 5.73
C LYS A 23 -5.57 8.37 7.17
N ASP A 24 -6.72 7.87 7.60
CA ASP A 24 -7.22 8.07 8.97
C ASP A 24 -6.48 7.22 10.01
N PHE A 25 -5.64 6.27 9.58
CA PHE A 25 -4.81 5.49 10.50
C PHE A 25 -3.68 6.33 11.09
N ASP A 26 -3.41 6.13 12.38
CA ASP A 26 -2.15 6.54 12.98
C ASP A 26 -0.99 5.71 12.42
N ASN A 27 0.24 6.13 12.69
CA ASN A 27 1.41 5.53 12.07
C ASN A 27 1.62 4.07 12.48
N HIS A 28 1.32 3.71 13.73
CA HIS A 28 1.38 2.32 14.21
C HIS A 28 0.35 1.46 13.48
N THR A 29 -0.89 1.94 13.42
CA THR A 29 -2.02 1.26 12.77
C THR A 29 -1.78 1.08 11.27
N LEU A 30 -1.17 2.06 10.61
CA LEU A 30 -0.85 1.97 9.18
C LEU A 30 0.24 0.92 8.90
N VAL A 31 1.27 0.86 9.74
CA VAL A 31 2.33 -0.14 9.68
C VAL A 31 1.78 -1.54 9.98
N ASP A 32 0.92 -1.67 10.99
CA ASP A 32 0.27 -2.93 11.34
C ASP A 32 -0.70 -3.40 10.25
N ALA A 33 -1.43 -2.47 9.61
CA ALA A 33 -2.31 -2.79 8.49
C ALA A 33 -1.52 -3.43 7.34
N TYR A 34 -0.39 -2.83 6.95
CA TYR A 34 0.51 -3.38 5.94
C TYR A 34 1.03 -4.78 6.33
N ASN A 35 1.48 -4.97 7.56
CA ASN A 35 2.00 -6.27 8.00
C ASN A 35 0.91 -7.35 8.09
N THR A 36 -0.37 -6.96 8.13
CA THR A 36 -1.52 -7.85 8.26
C THR A 36 -2.36 -7.99 6.98
N GLU A 37 -1.88 -7.47 5.85
CA GLU A 37 -2.49 -7.42 4.50
C GLU A 37 -2.97 -8.78 3.92
N LYS A 38 -2.90 -9.86 4.67
CA LYS A 38 -3.42 -11.18 4.26
C LYS A 38 -4.94 -11.26 4.21
N ARG A 39 -5.66 -10.17 4.54
CA ARG A 39 -7.12 -10.17 4.78
C ARG A 39 -7.98 -9.71 3.60
N VAL A 40 -7.40 -9.21 2.51
CA VAL A 40 -8.17 -8.86 1.31
C VAL A 40 -8.27 -10.09 0.39
N VAL A 41 -9.49 -10.62 0.25
CA VAL A 41 -9.75 -11.78 -0.63
C VAL A 41 -10.03 -11.32 -2.06
N GLY A 42 -9.35 -11.95 -3.03
CA GLY A 42 -9.48 -11.66 -4.46
C GLY A 42 -8.36 -10.76 -4.99
N VAL A 43 -7.66 -11.23 -6.02
CA VAL A 43 -6.45 -10.59 -6.58
C VAL A 43 -6.73 -9.14 -7.02
N HIS A 44 -7.86 -8.88 -7.65
CA HIS A 44 -8.21 -7.52 -8.11
C HIS A 44 -8.37 -6.54 -6.94
N ALA A 45 -9.20 -6.87 -5.95
CA ALA A 45 -9.42 -6.01 -4.78
C ALA A 45 -8.14 -5.83 -3.95
N GLN A 46 -7.32 -6.88 -3.86
CA GLN A 46 -6.02 -6.83 -3.20
C GLN A 46 -5.07 -5.86 -3.91
N THR A 47 -4.99 -5.90 -5.24
CA THR A 47 -4.21 -4.95 -6.04
C THR A 47 -4.66 -3.51 -5.81
N LEU A 48 -5.97 -3.23 -5.88
CA LEU A 48 -6.50 -1.88 -5.65
C LEU A 48 -6.19 -1.37 -4.24
N TYR A 49 -6.29 -2.25 -3.24
CA TYR A 49 -5.95 -1.91 -1.86
C TYR A 49 -4.45 -1.59 -1.71
N LEU A 50 -3.57 -2.41 -2.31
CA LEU A 50 -2.12 -2.18 -2.28
C LEU A 50 -1.72 -0.88 -2.98
N ILE A 51 -2.42 -0.48 -4.05
CA ILE A 51 -2.22 0.82 -4.70
C ILE A 51 -2.54 1.95 -3.72
N ALA A 52 -3.71 1.90 -3.07
CA ALA A 52 -4.10 2.88 -2.06
C ALA A 52 -3.12 2.92 -0.87
N MET A 53 -2.59 1.75 -0.47
CA MET A 53 -1.58 1.65 0.57
C MET A 53 -0.26 2.29 0.17
N ASN A 54 0.19 2.06 -1.05
CA ASN A 54 1.38 2.73 -1.57
C ASN A 54 1.25 4.26 -1.48
N GLU A 55 0.12 4.80 -1.91
CA GLU A 55 -0.15 6.25 -1.80
C GLU A 55 -0.17 6.73 -0.34
N ALA A 56 -0.86 6.02 0.55
CA ALA A 56 -0.90 6.38 1.97
C ALA A 56 0.49 6.40 2.62
N PHE A 57 1.35 5.43 2.29
CA PHE A 57 2.73 5.37 2.80
C PHE A 57 3.62 6.46 2.20
N LEU A 58 3.51 6.72 0.89
CA LEU A 58 4.26 7.80 0.23
C LEU A 58 3.90 9.17 0.82
N ASP A 59 2.60 9.44 1.02
CA ASP A 59 2.14 10.68 1.62
C ASP A 59 2.60 10.83 3.09
N ARG A 60 2.59 9.72 3.85
CA ARG A 60 2.90 9.75 5.28
C ARG A 60 4.39 9.78 5.58
N PHE A 61 5.19 9.00 4.84
CA PHE A 61 6.59 8.72 5.17
C PHE A 61 7.58 9.11 4.08
N GLY A 62 7.11 9.58 2.92
CA GLY A 62 7.95 9.88 1.75
C GLY A 62 8.56 8.63 1.08
N LYS A 63 8.18 7.43 1.54
CA LYS A 63 8.63 6.12 1.04
C LYS A 63 7.57 5.06 1.31
N SER A 64 7.57 3.99 0.53
CA SER A 64 6.57 2.93 0.62
C SER A 64 7.21 1.54 0.65
N PRO A 65 6.66 0.60 1.45
CA PRO A 65 7.05 -0.80 1.38
C PRO A 65 6.37 -1.55 0.22
N VAL A 66 5.41 -0.92 -0.45
CA VAL A 66 4.78 -1.40 -1.68
C VAL A 66 5.47 -0.73 -2.87
N SER A 67 5.77 -1.49 -3.92
CA SER A 67 6.28 -0.94 -5.18
C SER A 67 5.38 -1.31 -6.35
N ILE A 68 5.23 -0.36 -7.26
CA ILE A 68 4.48 -0.51 -8.51
C ILE A 68 5.43 -0.15 -9.64
N ASN A 69 5.72 -1.10 -10.53
CA ASN A 69 6.64 -0.87 -11.65
C ASN A 69 5.92 -0.32 -12.90
N GLU A 70 6.69 -0.03 -13.94
CA GLU A 70 6.17 0.47 -15.22
C GLU A 70 5.19 -0.50 -15.89
N GLU A 71 5.35 -1.80 -15.63
CA GLU A 71 4.45 -2.87 -16.07
C GLU A 71 3.21 -3.04 -15.17
N GLN A 72 3.00 -2.12 -14.23
CA GLN A 72 1.90 -2.13 -13.25
C GLN A 72 1.87 -3.38 -12.35
N GLN A 73 3.00 -4.07 -12.20
CA GLN A 73 3.13 -5.14 -11.24
C GLN A 73 3.26 -4.54 -9.84
N VAL A 74 2.41 -5.00 -8.94
CA VAL A 74 2.43 -4.61 -7.54
C VAL A 74 3.21 -5.66 -6.75
N SER A 75 4.21 -5.21 -6.01
CA SER A 75 4.99 -6.06 -5.10
C SER A 75 5.06 -5.43 -3.72
N ILE A 76 5.13 -6.29 -2.70
CA ILE A 76 5.32 -5.89 -1.31
C ILE A 76 6.73 -6.28 -0.87
N SER A 77 7.32 -5.44 -0.03
CA SER A 77 8.59 -5.73 0.62
C SER A 77 8.39 -6.68 1.81
N GLY A 78 9.48 -7.04 2.49
CA GLY A 78 9.37 -7.77 3.76
C GLY A 78 8.61 -6.99 4.85
N PRO A 79 8.43 -7.61 6.02
CA PRO A 79 7.83 -6.96 7.18
C PRO A 79 8.57 -5.66 7.55
N ILE A 80 7.82 -4.68 8.03
CA ILE A 80 8.34 -3.38 8.50
C ILE A 80 7.98 -3.12 9.95
N TYR A 81 8.72 -2.24 10.62
CA TYR A 81 8.40 -1.74 11.96
C TYR A 81 8.42 -0.21 11.98
N TYR A 82 7.62 0.37 12.87
CA TYR A 82 7.58 1.82 13.06
C TYR A 82 8.69 2.29 14.02
N ILE A 83 9.23 3.48 13.77
CA ILE A 83 10.29 4.14 14.55
C ILE A 83 9.72 5.48 15.06
N ASP A 84 9.20 5.47 16.30
CA ASP A 84 8.48 6.62 16.88
C ASP A 84 9.27 7.93 16.85
N HIS A 85 10.54 7.90 17.27
CA HIS A 85 11.36 9.10 17.41
C HIS A 85 11.79 9.73 16.07
N LEU A 86 11.68 8.99 14.97
CA LEU A 86 11.95 9.47 13.61
C LEU A 86 10.67 9.66 12.78
N GLN A 87 9.53 9.28 13.34
CA GLN A 87 8.23 9.27 12.66
C GLN A 87 8.28 8.59 11.28
N THR A 88 9.00 7.47 11.19
CA THR A 88 9.20 6.70 9.96
C THR A 88 9.16 5.21 10.24
N PHE A 89 9.27 4.37 9.21
CA PHE A 89 9.39 2.91 9.36
C PHE A 89 10.72 2.41 8.80
N ASP A 90 11.15 1.20 9.16
CA ASP A 90 12.25 0.49 8.51
C ASP A 90 11.90 -1.01 8.38
N TRP A 91 12.68 -1.74 7.58
CA TRP A 91 12.46 -3.16 7.32
C TRP A 91 13.14 -4.03 8.38
N PHE A 92 12.49 -5.12 8.79
CA PHE A 92 13.02 -6.04 9.79
C PHE A 92 14.36 -6.69 9.39
N ASN A 93 14.66 -6.80 8.09
CA ASN A 93 15.91 -7.36 7.58
C ASN A 93 16.46 -6.48 6.44
N LYS A 94 17.19 -5.41 6.76
CA LYS A 94 18.19 -4.88 5.83
C LYS A 94 19.42 -5.77 5.93
N ASN A 95 19.53 -6.75 5.04
CA ASN A 95 20.83 -7.37 4.77
C ASN A 95 21.67 -6.41 3.93
#